data_AF-A0A7R9T2V2-F1
#
_entry.id   AF-A0A7R9T2V2-F1
#
_cell.length_a   1.000
_cell.length_b   1.000
_cell.length_c   1.000
_cell.angle_alpha   90.00
_cell.angle_beta   90.00
_cell.angle_gamma   90.00
#
_symmetry.space_group_name_H-M   'P 1'
#
loop_
_entity.id
_entity.type
_entity.pdbx_description
1 polymer ?
#
loop_
_entity_poly.entity_id
_entity_poly.type
_entity_poly.pdbx_seq_one_letter_code
_entity_poly.pdbx_strand_id
1 'polypeptide(L)'
;EDLAEVADLADVYGNGEIRLTVEQNFIIPHVPDDKIPAILQERVFQEYTPFPGKLVSNMVACTGNQFCGFAQIETKRQALEMAEHLESCLELSKDVRMIWTGCPNSCAPVQVADIGLMGAQVKNPTGEKGMVPGVNIFIG
;
A
#
# COMPACT_ATOMS: atom_id res chain seq x y z
N GLU A 1 -15.92 -9.36 1.28
CA GLU A 1 -17.09 -8.61 0.77
C GLU A 1 -16.63 -7.67 -0.33
N ASP A 2 -15.60 -6.84 -0.11
CA ASP A 2 -15.08 -5.88 -1.10
C ASP A 2 -14.70 -6.50 -2.45
N LEU A 3 -13.99 -7.63 -2.48
CA LEU A 3 -13.61 -8.28 -3.74
C LEU A 3 -14.84 -8.72 -4.57
N ALA A 4 -15.94 -9.13 -3.91
CA ALA A 4 -17.16 -9.49 -4.60
C ALA A 4 -17.82 -8.25 -5.22
N GLU A 5 -17.83 -7.12 -4.51
CA GLU A 5 -18.31 -5.86 -5.06
C GLU A 5 -17.47 -5.41 -6.26
N VAL A 6 -16.14 -5.48 -6.19
CA VAL A 6 -15.27 -5.16 -7.34
C VAL A 6 -15.57 -6.07 -8.54
N ALA A 7 -15.85 -7.36 -8.31
CA ALA A 7 -16.25 -8.30 -9.37
C ALA A 7 -17.59 -7.92 -10.01
N ASP A 8 -18.60 -7.60 -9.19
CA ASP A 8 -19.90 -7.14 -9.68
C ASP A 8 -19.77 -5.86 -10.53
N LEU A 9 -18.92 -4.92 -10.10
CA LEU A 9 -18.66 -3.70 -10.86
C LEU A 9 -17.92 -3.98 -12.17
N ALA A 10 -16.99 -4.93 -12.19
CA ALA A 10 -16.32 -5.34 -13.42
C ALA A 10 -17.29 -5.93 -14.45
N ASP A 11 -18.30 -6.68 -14.00
CA ASP A 11 -19.37 -7.22 -14.85
C ASP A 11 -20.34 -6.12 -15.35
N VAL A 12 -20.72 -5.18 -14.50
CA VAL A 12 -21.70 -4.13 -14.83
C VAL A 12 -21.09 -3.04 -15.74
N TYR A 13 -19.88 -2.61 -15.42
CA TYR A 13 -19.25 -1.45 -16.04
C TYR A 13 -18.25 -1.83 -17.13
N GLY A 14 -17.56 -2.97 -17.00
CA GLY A 14 -16.57 -3.48 -17.96
C GLY A 14 -17.07 -4.72 -18.70
N ASN A 15 -16.21 -5.74 -18.75
CA ASN A 15 -16.48 -7.04 -19.39
C ASN A 15 -16.20 -8.23 -18.45
N GLY A 16 -16.22 -8.01 -17.13
CA GLY A 16 -15.91 -9.01 -16.12
C GLY A 16 -14.42 -9.27 -15.88
N GLU A 17 -13.53 -8.48 -16.51
CA GLU A 17 -12.09 -8.59 -16.30
C GLU A 17 -11.62 -7.70 -15.13
N ILE A 18 -10.71 -8.23 -14.31
CA ILE A 18 -9.96 -7.46 -13.29
C ILE A 18 -8.49 -7.76 -13.47
N ARG A 19 -7.64 -6.73 -13.48
CA ARG A 19 -6.18 -6.87 -13.52
C ARG A 19 -5.59 -6.41 -12.19
N LEU A 20 -4.59 -7.14 -11.70
CA LEU A 20 -3.82 -6.76 -10.52
C LEU A 20 -2.47 -6.16 -10.93
N THR A 21 -1.94 -5.23 -10.13
CA THR A 21 -0.63 -4.60 -10.35
C THR A 21 0.41 -5.07 -9.34
N VAL A 22 1.70 -4.82 -9.65
CA VAL A 22 2.81 -5.17 -8.74
C VAL A 22 2.85 -4.26 -7.51
N GLU A 23 2.22 -3.09 -7.60
CA GLU A 23 1.97 -2.17 -6.48
C GLU A 23 0.79 -2.58 -5.61
N GLN A 24 0.22 -3.78 -5.83
CA GLN A 24 -0.90 -4.33 -5.03
C GLN A 24 -2.24 -3.60 -5.25
N ASN A 25 -2.38 -2.90 -6.37
CA ASN A 25 -3.62 -2.26 -6.80
C ASN A 25 -4.38 -3.16 -7.79
N PHE A 26 -5.58 -2.72 -8.18
CA PHE A 26 -6.39 -3.35 -9.22
C PHE A 26 -6.83 -2.36 -10.30
N ILE A 27 -7.19 -2.89 -11.47
CA ILE A 27 -7.70 -2.15 -12.63
C ILE A 27 -8.94 -2.88 -13.13
N ILE A 28 -10.02 -2.13 -13.38
CA ILE A 28 -11.19 -2.59 -14.13
C ILE A 28 -11.07 -2.04 -15.56
N PRO A 29 -10.58 -2.82 -16.53
CA PRO A 29 -10.45 -2.38 -17.91
C PRO A 29 -11.81 -2.35 -18.63
N HIS A 30 -11.79 -1.82 -19.85
CA HIS A 30 -12.93 -1.86 -20.79
C HIS A 30 -14.20 -1.14 -20.33
N VAL A 31 -14.08 -0.22 -19.37
CA VAL A 31 -15.19 0.67 -18.98
C VAL A 31 -15.40 1.73 -20.07
N PRO A 32 -16.58 1.81 -20.69
CA PRO A 32 -16.91 2.88 -21.64
C PRO A 32 -16.86 4.27 -20.98
N ASP A 33 -16.37 5.27 -21.72
CA ASP A 33 -16.18 6.65 -21.21
C ASP A 33 -17.47 7.27 -20.63
N ASP A 34 -18.63 6.94 -21.22
CA ASP A 34 -19.94 7.43 -20.78
C ASP A 34 -20.40 6.81 -19.44
N LYS A 35 -19.83 5.68 -19.04
CA LYS A 35 -20.08 5.03 -17.74
C LYS A 35 -19.12 5.48 -16.63
N ILE A 36 -18.03 6.18 -16.96
CA ILE A 36 -17.04 6.63 -15.97
C ILE A 36 -17.65 7.50 -14.86
N PRO A 37 -18.55 8.47 -15.14
CA PRO A 37 -19.15 9.25 -14.07
C PRO A 37 -19.99 8.41 -13.10
N ALA A 38 -20.59 7.31 -13.56
CA ALA A 38 -21.44 6.44 -12.75
C ALA A 38 -20.60 5.49 -11.87
N ILE A 39 -19.61 4.81 -12.45
CA ILE A 39 -18.74 3.89 -11.68
C ILE A 39 -18.01 4.61 -10.55
N LEU A 40 -17.62 5.88 -10.75
CA LEU A 40 -16.94 6.69 -9.73
C LEU A 40 -17.81 7.05 -8.52
N GLN A 41 -19.13 6.83 -8.57
CA GLN A 41 -20.04 7.05 -7.44
C GLN A 41 -20.28 5.79 -6.61
N GLU A 42 -19.77 4.64 -7.04
CA GLU A 42 -19.96 3.37 -6.34
C GLU A 42 -19.24 3.35 -4.99
N ARG A 43 -19.85 2.66 -4.02
CA ARG A 43 -19.40 2.65 -2.62
C ARG A 43 -17.94 2.22 -2.48
N VAL A 44 -17.52 1.18 -3.21
CA VAL A 44 -16.13 0.68 -3.15
C VAL A 44 -15.09 1.77 -3.45
N PHE A 45 -15.37 2.73 -4.33
CA PHE A 45 -14.42 3.80 -4.68
C PHE A 45 -14.36 4.93 -3.63
N GLN A 46 -15.21 4.89 -2.59
CA GLN A 46 -15.06 5.75 -1.41
C GLN A 46 -13.89 5.28 -0.54
N GLU A 47 -13.61 3.97 -0.51
CA GLU A 47 -12.49 3.38 0.22
C GLU A 47 -11.28 3.18 -0.70
N TYR A 48 -11.50 2.63 -1.90
CA TYR A 48 -10.48 2.34 -2.91
C TYR A 48 -10.50 3.38 -4.03
N THR A 49 -10.35 4.66 -3.67
CA THR A 49 -10.42 5.76 -4.64
C THR A 49 -9.43 5.58 -5.79
N PRO A 50 -9.82 5.89 -7.04
CA PRO A 50 -8.88 5.93 -8.18
C PRO A 50 -8.04 7.22 -8.18
N PHE A 51 -8.28 8.12 -7.23
CA PHE A 51 -7.53 9.37 -7.04
C PHE A 51 -6.89 9.46 -5.64
N PRO A 52 -6.07 8.46 -5.22
CA PRO A 52 -5.38 8.53 -3.94
C PRO A 52 -4.26 9.56 -3.96
N GLY A 53 -3.73 9.90 -2.79
CA GLY A 53 -2.60 10.81 -2.65
C GLY A 53 -1.29 10.27 -3.24
N LYS A 54 -0.28 11.14 -3.30
CA LYS A 54 1.01 10.89 -4.00
C LYS A 54 1.91 9.83 -3.34
N LEU A 55 1.66 9.47 -2.08
CA LEU A 55 2.30 8.36 -1.37
C LEU A 55 1.42 7.13 -1.38
N VAL A 56 0.13 7.26 -1.03
CA VAL A 56 -0.81 6.13 -0.95
C VAL A 56 -0.96 5.43 -2.30
N SER A 57 -0.97 6.19 -3.41
CA SER A 57 -1.00 5.64 -4.78
C SER A 57 0.16 4.69 -5.10
N ASN A 58 1.32 4.90 -4.48
CA ASN A 58 2.58 4.22 -4.81
C ASN A 58 3.16 3.43 -3.64
N MET A 59 2.40 3.24 -2.56
CA MET A 59 2.86 2.48 -1.42
C MET A 59 2.75 0.98 -1.67
N VAL A 60 3.70 0.20 -1.17
CA VAL A 60 3.68 -1.26 -1.25
C VAL A 60 4.08 -1.85 0.09
N ALA A 61 3.35 -2.82 0.62
CA ALA A 61 3.69 -3.46 1.89
C ALA A 61 3.60 -4.98 1.78
N CYS A 62 4.62 -5.71 2.27
CA CYS A 62 4.51 -7.16 2.37
C CYS A 62 3.55 -7.58 3.50
N THR A 63 3.37 -8.89 3.70
CA THR A 63 2.45 -9.46 4.68
C THR A 63 2.71 -9.03 6.13
N GLY A 64 3.97 -8.85 6.53
CA GLY A 64 4.34 -8.48 7.90
C GLY A 64 4.02 -9.57 8.94
N ASN A 65 4.29 -9.26 10.21
CA ASN A 65 4.18 -10.20 11.32
C ASN A 65 2.73 -10.50 11.77
N GLN A 66 1.74 -9.88 11.13
CA GLN A 66 0.34 -10.26 11.31
C GLN A 66 0.11 -11.72 10.91
N PHE A 67 0.79 -12.18 9.85
CA PHE A 67 0.66 -13.56 9.35
C PHE A 67 1.98 -14.24 8.96
N CYS A 68 3.02 -13.48 8.61
CA CYS A 68 4.29 -14.07 8.18
C CYS A 68 5.19 -14.39 9.38
N GLY A 69 5.56 -15.67 9.54
CA GLY A 69 6.45 -16.12 10.62
C GLY A 69 7.91 -15.66 10.52
N PHE A 70 8.33 -15.09 9.37
CA PHE A 70 9.68 -14.51 9.19
C PHE A 70 9.73 -13.01 9.49
N ALA A 71 8.59 -12.34 9.54
CA ALA A 71 8.55 -10.90 9.65
C ALA A 71 8.93 -10.46 11.06
N GLN A 72 9.78 -9.43 11.13
CA GLN A 72 10.25 -8.84 12.37
C GLN A 72 9.31 -7.74 12.86
N ILE A 73 8.51 -7.16 11.97
CA ILE A 73 7.57 -6.06 12.26
C ILE A 73 6.22 -6.28 11.58
N GLU A 74 5.20 -5.56 12.04
CA GLU A 74 3.96 -5.35 11.30
C GLU A 74 4.25 -4.40 10.12
N THR A 75 3.56 -4.53 9.00
CA THR A 75 3.86 -3.74 7.79
C THR A 75 2.67 -3.07 7.17
N LYS A 76 1.53 -3.76 6.99
CA LYS A 76 0.42 -3.24 6.19
C LYS A 76 -0.23 -2.02 6.84
N ARG A 77 -0.59 -2.13 8.12
CA ARG A 77 -1.25 -1.03 8.84
C ARG A 77 -0.26 0.13 9.04
N GLN A 78 0.96 -0.17 9.46
CA GLN A 78 2.01 0.84 9.62
C GLN A 78 2.32 1.61 8.34
N ALA A 79 2.39 0.93 7.19
CA ALA A 79 2.64 1.58 5.92
C ALA A 79 1.53 2.57 5.57
N LEU A 80 0.26 2.19 5.76
CA LEU A 80 -0.89 3.01 5.40
C LEU A 80 -0.97 4.24 6.32
N GLU A 81 -0.90 4.02 7.64
CA GLU A 81 -0.92 5.11 8.63
C GLU A 81 0.22 6.11 8.40
N MET A 82 1.41 5.63 8.03
CA MET A 82 2.54 6.50 7.70
C MET A 82 2.29 7.30 6.43
N ALA A 83 1.79 6.67 5.36
CA ALA A 83 1.50 7.35 4.10
C ALA A 83 0.46 8.46 4.28
N GLU A 84 -0.66 8.14 4.92
CA GLU A 84 -1.73 9.12 5.21
C GLU A 84 -1.24 10.25 6.12
N HIS A 85 -0.46 9.92 7.16
CA HIS A 85 0.09 10.94 8.05
C HIS A 85 1.02 11.90 7.29
N LEU A 86 1.93 11.38 6.48
CA LEU A 86 2.85 12.20 5.70
C LEU A 86 2.10 13.07 4.68
N GLU A 87 1.10 12.52 3.99
CA GLU A 87 0.23 13.31 3.09
C GLU A 87 -0.55 14.41 3.82
N SER A 88 -0.91 14.20 5.09
CA SER A 88 -1.62 15.21 5.88
C SER A 88 -0.74 16.40 6.32
N CYS A 89 0.58 16.23 6.35
CA CYS A 89 1.51 17.23 6.87
C CYS A 89 2.59 17.71 5.87
N LEU A 90 2.68 17.09 4.69
CA LEU A 90 3.65 17.44 3.65
C LEU A 90 2.98 17.75 2.32
N GLU A 91 3.43 18.81 1.66
CA GLU A 91 3.13 19.04 0.25
C GLU A 91 4.20 18.37 -0.62
N LEU A 92 3.78 17.34 -1.37
CA LEU A 92 4.69 16.59 -2.24
C LEU A 92 4.63 17.15 -3.67
N SER A 93 5.80 17.46 -4.24
CA SER A 93 5.91 17.96 -5.62
C SER A 93 5.81 16.86 -6.68
N LYS A 94 6.09 15.62 -6.31
CA LYS A 94 6.06 14.42 -7.17
C LYS A 94 5.49 13.23 -6.42
N ASP A 95 5.14 12.19 -7.16
CA ASP A 95 4.83 10.88 -6.61
C ASP A 95 6.08 10.27 -5.97
N VAL A 96 5.90 9.58 -4.85
CA VAL A 96 6.99 8.96 -4.09
C VAL A 96 6.61 7.53 -3.79
N ARG A 97 7.44 6.59 -4.24
CA ARG A 97 7.25 5.16 -3.99
C ARG A 97 7.82 4.78 -2.64
N MET A 98 6.92 4.51 -1.69
CA MET A 98 7.27 4.08 -0.34
C MET A 98 7.00 2.58 -0.16
N ILE A 99 8.05 1.78 0.02
CA ILE A 99 7.93 0.31 0.12
C ILE A 99 8.30 -0.17 1.52
N TRP A 100 7.43 -1.00 2.10
CA TRP A 100 7.62 -1.62 3.41
C TRP A 100 7.79 -3.13 3.28
N THR A 101 8.87 -3.66 3.86
CA THR A 101 9.08 -5.11 4.00
C THR A 101 9.41 -5.49 5.43
N GLY A 102 8.82 -6.57 5.94
CA GLY A 102 8.94 -6.94 7.35
C GLY A 102 10.24 -7.64 7.73
N CYS A 103 11.07 -8.06 6.76
CA CYS A 103 12.33 -8.79 7.01
C CYS A 103 13.29 -8.70 5.80
N PRO A 104 14.55 -9.16 5.94
CA PRO A 104 15.55 -9.12 4.86
C PRO A 104 15.22 -9.90 3.58
N ASN A 105 14.19 -10.76 3.57
CA ASN A 105 13.75 -11.46 2.36
C ASN A 105 13.24 -10.51 1.26
N SER A 106 12.88 -9.27 1.61
CA SER A 106 12.53 -8.21 0.64
C SER A 106 11.41 -8.60 -0.35
N CYS A 107 10.40 -9.35 0.11
CA CYS A 107 9.26 -9.74 -0.74
C CYS A 107 8.53 -8.52 -1.33
N ALA A 108 8.47 -7.42 -0.57
CA ALA A 108 8.26 -6.10 -1.11
C ALA A 108 9.65 -5.46 -1.32
N PRO A 109 10.09 -5.24 -2.56
CA PRO A 109 11.48 -4.94 -2.87
C PRO A 109 11.84 -3.50 -2.49
N VAL A 110 12.33 -3.28 -1.27
CA VAL A 110 12.69 -1.93 -0.77
C VAL A 110 13.82 -1.26 -1.56
N GLN A 111 14.58 -2.04 -2.35
CA GLN A 111 15.69 -1.55 -3.16
C GLN A 111 15.25 -0.80 -4.43
N VAL A 112 13.96 -0.87 -4.81
CA VAL A 112 13.41 -0.15 -5.98
C VAL A 112 12.47 0.99 -5.58
N ALA A 113 12.47 1.33 -4.29
CA ALA A 113 11.66 2.39 -3.71
C ALA A 113 12.42 3.72 -3.72
N ASP A 114 11.72 4.84 -3.84
CA ASP A 114 12.30 6.14 -3.48
C ASP A 114 12.68 6.15 -1.98
N ILE A 115 11.80 5.57 -1.16
CA ILE A 115 12.01 5.37 0.28
C ILE A 115 11.60 3.94 0.64
N GLY A 116 12.58 3.11 0.98
CA GLY A 116 12.37 1.73 1.39
C GLY A 116 12.50 1.55 2.91
N LEU A 117 11.61 0.77 3.51
CA LEU A 117 11.59 0.51 4.95
C LEU A 117 11.63 -0.99 5.20
N MET A 118 12.77 -1.47 5.71
CA MET A 118 13.00 -2.89 6.02
C MET A 118 12.95 -3.12 7.53
N GLY A 119 12.03 -3.97 7.96
CA GLY A 119 11.84 -4.38 9.34
C GLY A 119 13.11 -4.89 10.00
N ALA A 120 13.37 -4.36 11.19
CA ALA A 120 14.48 -4.69 12.06
C ALA A 120 14.02 -4.77 13.52
N GLN A 121 14.75 -5.50 14.35
CA GLN A 121 14.68 -5.38 15.79
C GLN A 121 15.80 -4.45 16.26
N VAL A 122 15.45 -3.35 16.94
CA VAL A 122 16.40 -2.33 17.41
C VAL A 122 16.39 -2.23 18.94
N LYS A 123 17.45 -1.67 19.52
CA LYS A 123 17.50 -1.42 20.97
C LYS A 123 16.44 -0.39 21.35
N ASN A 124 15.78 -0.58 22.49
CA ASN A 124 14.81 0.39 22.99
C ASN A 124 15.48 1.77 23.20
N PRO A 125 15.02 2.85 22.54
CA PRO A 125 15.64 4.17 22.61
C PRO A 125 15.51 4.83 23.99
N THR A 126 14.59 4.36 24.84
CA THR A 126 14.44 4.83 26.24
C THR A 126 15.54 4.30 27.16
N GLY A 127 16.34 3.33 26.71
CA GLY A 127 17.34 2.64 27.53
C GLY A 127 16.78 1.48 28.38
N GLU A 128 15.48 1.25 28.33
CA GLU A 128 14.86 0.07 28.96
C GLU A 128 15.37 -1.24 28.33
N LYS A 129 15.39 -2.32 29.12
CA LYS A 129 15.79 -3.64 28.62
C LYS A 129 14.76 -4.15 27.61
N GLY A 130 15.23 -4.52 26.43
CA GLY A 130 14.42 -5.15 25.39
C GLY A 130 14.79 -4.65 23.99
N MET A 131 14.25 -5.36 23.00
CA MET A 131 14.27 -4.92 21.60
C MET A 131 12.88 -4.41 21.23
N VAL A 132 12.83 -3.41 20.36
CA VAL A 132 11.58 -2.85 19.83
C VAL A 132 11.58 -2.94 18.29
N PRO A 133 10.40 -2.97 17.66
CA PRO A 133 10.28 -2.82 16.22
C PRO A 133 10.98 -1.55 15.73
N GLY A 134 11.76 -1.68 14.67
CA GLY A 134 12.38 -0.57 13.95
C GLY A 134 12.49 -0.89 12.47
N VAL A 135 13.06 0.05 11.72
CA VAL A 135 13.26 -0.09 10.27
C VAL A 135 14.65 0.38 9.89
N ASN A 136 15.30 -0.35 8.97
CA ASN A 136 16.41 0.17 8.19
C ASN A 136 15.83 0.94 7.00
N ILE A 137 16.27 2.19 6.83
CA ILE A 137 15.80 3.07 5.74
C ILE A 137 16.73 2.92 4.54
N PHE A 138 16.14 2.68 3.38
CA PHE A 138 16.77 2.61 2.07
C PHE A 138 16.37 3.83 1.25
N ILE A 139 17.33 4.43 0.55
CA ILE A 139 17.16 5.57 -0.34
C ILE A 139 18.03 5.32 -1.57
N GLY A 140 17.54 5.61 -2.78
CA GLY A 140 18.29 5.48 -4.02
C GLY A 140 17.40 5.24 -5.22
#